data_AF-A0AAW0CW66-F1
#
_entry.id   AF-A0AAW0CW66-F1
#
_cell.length_a   1.000
_cell.length_b   1.000
_cell.length_c   1.000
_cell.angle_alpha   90.00
_cell.angle_beta   90.00
_cell.angle_gamma   90.00
#
_symmetry.space_group_name_H-M   'P 1'
#
loop_
_entity.id
_entity.type
_entity.pdbx_description
1 polymer ?
#
loop_
_entity_poly.entity_id
_entity_poly.type
_entity_poly.pdbx_seq_one_letter_code
_entity_poly.pdbx_strand_id
1 'polypeptide(L)'
;MPRVRLYCTKSEIREANRQKSAKSYEKHRAEISKRRKVVRDLKKATVHQKSRLKRHGENVERDGDVSNRVKEKKPELPVWIQKLRFIERKVEALHEEYKTRNHKEFLDAIYHKHVTSRKSRPVEGASYGGLLLETHDTFERIARSCGRLHDMVWNAYGAHSEAFSRVKEFTDDLRVYYISNLSEMVCHDMLGLNDLIEAWGRRRLPYQK
;
A
#
# COMPACT_ATOMS: atom_id res chain seq x y z
N MET A 1 19.85 -27.86 -10.39
CA MET A 1 18.79 -26.89 -10.03
C MET A 1 19.40 -25.51 -9.85
N PRO A 2 18.96 -24.48 -10.59
CA PRO A 2 19.47 -23.12 -10.41
C PRO A 2 18.97 -22.57 -9.07
N ARG A 3 19.90 -22.18 -8.18
CA ARG A 3 19.57 -21.65 -6.85
C ARG A 3 19.07 -20.21 -6.99
N VAL A 4 17.75 -20.01 -6.87
CA VAL A 4 17.10 -18.72 -7.09
C VAL A 4 17.27 -17.77 -5.88
N ARG A 5 17.86 -16.60 -6.15
CA ARG A 5 17.70 -15.29 -5.46
C ARG A 5 18.14 -15.12 -3.99
N LEU A 6 19.40 -15.37 -3.65
CA LEU A 6 19.98 -14.88 -2.36
C LEU A 6 21.14 -13.89 -2.51
N TYR A 7 21.80 -13.86 -3.68
CA TYR A 7 22.98 -13.05 -3.93
C TYR A 7 22.66 -12.01 -5.00
N CYS A 8 22.91 -10.74 -4.70
CA CYS A 8 22.51 -9.62 -5.55
C CYS A 8 23.71 -8.98 -6.25
N THR A 9 24.94 -9.28 -5.83
CA THR A 9 26.16 -8.75 -6.44
C THR A 9 26.97 -9.85 -7.14
N LYS A 10 27.73 -9.45 -8.17
CA LYS A 10 28.57 -10.38 -8.95
C LYS A 10 29.68 -11.03 -8.08
N SER A 11 30.13 -10.38 -7.02
CA SER A 11 31.10 -10.93 -6.07
C SER A 11 30.49 -12.00 -5.17
N GLU A 12 29.30 -11.74 -4.63
CA GLU A 12 28.56 -12.67 -3.76
C GLU A 12 28.23 -13.99 -4.50
N ILE A 13 27.87 -13.91 -5.78
CA ILE A 13 27.58 -15.08 -6.62
C ILE A 13 28.84 -15.93 -6.83
N ARG A 14 30.00 -15.30 -7.11
CA ARG A 14 31.27 -16.02 -7.28
C ARG A 14 31.71 -16.73 -6.01
N GLU A 15 31.51 -16.10 -4.86
CA GLU A 15 31.89 -16.64 -3.55
C GLU A 15 30.98 -17.78 -3.11
N ALA A 16 29.67 -17.67 -3.37
CA ALA A 16 28.71 -18.75 -3.15
C ALA A 16 28.99 -19.98 -4.03
N ASN A 17 29.41 -19.78 -5.29
CA ASN A 17 29.77 -20.86 -6.20
C ASN A 17 31.08 -21.57 -5.84
N ARG A 18 31.95 -20.95 -5.03
CA ARG A 18 33.19 -21.58 -4.54
C ARG A 18 32.95 -22.55 -3.37
N GLN A 19 31.80 -22.46 -2.69
CA GLN A 19 31.52 -23.29 -1.51
C GLN A 19 30.76 -24.57 -1.89
N LYS A 20 31.47 -25.71 -1.87
CA LYS A 20 30.99 -27.00 -2.38
C LYS A 20 30.05 -27.78 -1.43
N SER A 21 29.79 -27.34 -0.19
CA SER A 21 28.92 -28.08 0.76
C SER A 21 27.77 -27.22 1.31
N ALA A 22 26.60 -27.86 1.54
CA ALA A 22 25.38 -27.21 2.02
C ALA A 22 25.56 -26.55 3.41
N LYS A 23 26.33 -27.17 4.31
CA LYS A 23 26.68 -26.60 5.63
C LYS A 23 27.51 -25.31 5.51
N SER A 24 28.39 -25.23 4.52
CA SER A 24 29.21 -24.03 4.27
C SER A 24 28.35 -22.88 3.75
N TYR A 25 27.42 -23.18 2.84
CA TYR A 25 26.47 -22.22 2.28
C TYR A 25 25.58 -21.57 3.35
N GLU A 26 25.10 -22.36 4.30
CA GLU A 26 24.23 -21.87 5.38
C GLU A 26 24.99 -20.98 6.36
N LYS A 27 26.24 -21.34 6.70
CA LYS A 27 27.15 -20.50 7.50
C LYS A 27 27.44 -19.17 6.80
N HIS A 28 27.70 -19.19 5.49
CA HIS A 28 27.95 -18.00 4.70
C HIS A 28 26.70 -17.10 4.54
N ARG A 29 25.50 -17.70 4.41
CA ARG A 29 24.22 -16.98 4.41
C ARG A 29 23.99 -16.26 5.74
N ALA A 30 24.27 -16.92 6.86
CA ALA A 30 24.17 -16.31 8.18
C ALA A 30 25.15 -15.14 8.35
N GLU A 31 26.37 -15.27 7.83
CA GLU A 31 27.39 -14.23 7.88
C GLU A 31 27.03 -13.00 7.05
N ILE A 32 26.53 -13.19 5.82
CA ILE A 32 26.04 -12.09 4.98
C ILE A 32 24.86 -11.37 5.64
N SER A 33 23.93 -12.12 6.27
CA SER A 33 22.80 -11.52 6.98
C SER A 33 23.26 -10.65 8.16
N LYS A 34 24.27 -11.11 8.92
CA LYS A 34 24.90 -10.33 10.00
C LYS A 34 25.56 -9.05 9.46
N ARG A 35 26.36 -9.13 8.39
CA ARG A 35 26.99 -7.95 7.77
C ARG A 35 25.94 -6.94 7.26
N ARG A 36 24.85 -7.42 6.65
CA ARG A 36 23.74 -6.57 6.18
C ARG A 36 22.94 -5.92 7.32
N LYS A 37 22.89 -6.54 8.50
CA LYS A 37 22.29 -5.95 9.70
C LYS A 37 23.15 -4.79 10.21
N VAL A 38 24.47 -4.99 10.34
CA VAL A 38 25.42 -3.94 10.75
C VAL A 38 25.39 -2.74 9.81
N VAL A 39 25.35 -2.95 8.49
CA VAL A 39 25.24 -1.83 7.52
C VAL A 39 23.91 -1.10 7.64
N ARG A 40 22.80 -1.80 7.95
CA ARG A 40 21.50 -1.16 8.18
C ARG A 40 21.50 -0.31 9.45
N ASP A 41 22.12 -0.81 10.51
CA ASP A 41 22.19 -0.13 11.79
C ASP A 41 23.14 1.09 11.71
N LEU A 42 24.26 0.98 10.98
CA LEU A 42 25.14 2.11 10.65
C LEU A 42 24.44 3.16 9.78
N LYS A 43 23.66 2.75 8.77
CA LYS A 43 22.87 3.69 7.96
C LYS A 43 21.84 4.45 8.82
N LYS A 44 21.16 3.78 9.74
CA LYS A 44 20.24 4.42 10.70
C LYS A 44 20.97 5.42 11.61
N ALA A 45 22.18 5.11 12.06
CA ALA A 45 23.01 6.03 12.85
C ALA A 45 23.41 7.29 12.05
N THR A 46 23.85 7.15 10.79
CA THR A 46 24.19 8.30 9.92
C THR A 46 22.98 9.19 9.55
N VAL A 47 21.78 8.61 9.44
CA VAL A 47 20.54 9.39 9.23
C VAL A 47 20.20 10.22 10.47
N HIS A 48 20.38 9.66 11.68
CA HIS A 48 20.23 10.42 12.92
C HIS A 48 21.26 11.55 13.05
N GLN A 49 22.52 11.34 12.63
CA GLN A 49 23.58 12.35 12.72
C GLN A 49 23.36 13.53 11.74
N LYS A 50 22.91 13.27 10.51
CA LYS A 50 22.51 14.33 9.55
C LYS A 50 21.29 15.14 10.02
N SER A 51 20.35 14.52 10.74
CA SER A 51 19.20 15.21 11.34
C SER A 51 19.56 16.13 12.53
N ARG A 52 20.75 15.91 13.12
CA ARG A 52 21.27 16.67 14.25
C ARG A 52 22.13 17.86 13.79
N LEU A 53 22.92 17.69 12.73
CA LEU A 53 23.70 18.79 12.11
C LEU A 53 22.82 19.83 11.40
N LYS A 54 21.66 19.44 10.85
CA LYS A 54 20.68 20.40 10.30
C LYS A 54 19.97 21.28 11.36
N ARG A 55 20.04 20.93 12.65
CA ARG A 55 19.42 21.73 13.74
C ARG A 55 20.37 22.72 14.42
N HIS A 56 21.67 22.66 14.14
CA HIS A 56 22.65 23.57 14.73
C HIS A 56 23.01 24.78 13.86
N GLY A 57 22.51 24.86 12.61
CA GLY A 57 22.81 25.96 11.69
C GLY A 57 21.76 27.07 11.63
N GLU A 58 20.67 26.98 12.41
CA GLU A 58 19.49 27.86 12.23
C GLU A 58 18.93 28.37 13.57
N ASN A 59 19.79 28.53 14.57
CA ASN A 59 19.46 29.15 15.85
C ASN A 59 20.66 29.95 16.37
N VAL A 60 20.95 31.07 15.70
CA VAL A 60 21.57 32.23 16.34
C VAL A 60 20.68 33.40 15.97
N GLU A 61 19.77 33.72 16.88
CA GLU A 61 19.22 35.05 17.17
C GLU A 61 17.82 34.90 17.76
N ARG A 62 17.77 35.02 19.09
CA ARG A 62 16.76 35.68 19.94
C ARG A 62 16.65 34.93 21.26
N ASP A 63 17.59 35.26 22.14
CA ASP A 63 17.31 35.32 23.56
C ASP A 63 16.16 36.29 23.79
N GLY A 64 15.17 35.88 24.58
CA GLY A 64 13.97 36.66 24.85
C GLY A 64 12.89 35.83 25.53
N ASP A 65 13.16 35.47 26.79
CA ASP A 65 12.20 35.36 27.89
C ASP A 65 10.76 34.89 27.56
N VAL A 66 10.46 33.61 27.82
CA VAL A 66 9.10 33.17 28.20
C VAL A 66 9.19 31.98 29.15
N SER A 67 9.13 32.29 30.44
CA SER A 67 8.28 31.65 31.47
C SER A 67 7.67 30.27 31.15
N ASN A 68 7.97 29.31 32.03
CA ASN A 68 7.11 28.18 32.46
C ASN A 68 5.84 27.96 31.64
N ARG A 69 5.95 27.21 30.54
CA ARG A 69 4.84 26.40 30.04
C ARG A 69 5.35 24.98 29.90
N VAL A 70 5.06 24.16 30.92
CA VAL A 70 4.93 22.71 30.74
C VAL A 70 3.87 22.55 29.65
N LYS A 71 4.30 22.45 28.40
CA LYS A 71 3.44 22.08 27.30
C LYS A 71 3.01 20.66 27.61
N GLU A 72 1.79 20.51 28.12
CA GLU A 72 1.07 19.26 28.12
C GLU A 72 1.25 18.64 26.73
N LYS A 73 2.05 17.57 26.65
CA LYS A 73 2.18 16.81 25.42
C LYS A 73 0.79 16.24 25.17
N LYS A 74 0.06 16.84 24.22
CA LYS A 74 -1.15 16.23 23.66
C LYS A 74 -0.80 14.76 23.37
N PRO A 75 -1.62 13.78 23.78
CA PRO A 75 -1.33 12.39 23.51
C PRO A 75 -1.21 12.24 21.98
N GLU A 76 0.02 11.99 21.52
CA GLU A 76 0.26 11.70 20.11
C GLU A 76 -0.50 10.41 19.81
N LEU A 77 -1.45 10.48 18.87
CA LEU A 77 -2.22 9.31 18.46
C LEU A 77 -1.28 8.16 18.12
N PRO A 78 -1.60 6.91 18.50
CA PRO A 78 -0.82 5.75 18.10
C PRO A 78 -0.51 5.77 16.60
N VAL A 79 0.72 5.42 16.24
CA VAL A 79 1.22 5.47 14.84
C VAL A 79 0.31 4.69 13.88
N TRP A 80 -0.31 3.60 14.35
CA TRP A 80 -1.23 2.81 13.54
C TRP A 80 -2.52 3.58 13.20
N ILE A 81 -3.05 4.38 14.13
CA ILE A 81 -4.24 5.22 13.91
C ILE A 81 -3.92 6.30 12.88
N GLN A 82 -2.75 6.94 12.99
CA GLN A 82 -2.32 7.94 12.03
C GLN A 82 -2.21 7.37 10.60
N LYS A 83 -1.65 6.16 10.49
CA LYS A 83 -1.56 5.44 9.21
C LYS A 83 -2.93 5.02 8.68
N LEU A 84 -3.82 4.52 9.54
CA LEU A 84 -5.18 4.15 9.14
C LEU A 84 -5.91 5.37 8.57
N ARG A 85 -5.92 6.49 9.30
CA ARG A 85 -6.52 7.76 8.86
C ARG A 85 -5.92 8.32 7.58
N PHE A 86 -4.65 8.05 7.30
CA PHE A 86 -4.03 8.44 6.05
C PHE A 86 -4.52 7.59 4.88
N ILE A 87 -4.79 6.30 5.11
CA ILE A 87 -5.33 5.39 4.09
C ILE A 87 -6.83 5.64 3.89
N GLU A 88 -7.61 5.81 4.97
CA GLU A 88 -9.02 6.21 4.94
C GLU A 88 -9.20 7.48 4.08
N ARG A 89 -8.40 8.52 4.32
CA ARG A 89 -8.41 9.75 3.51
C ARG A 89 -8.13 9.56 2.03
N LYS A 90 -7.36 8.55 1.64
CA LYS A 90 -7.14 8.26 0.21
C LYS A 90 -8.38 7.66 -0.44
N VAL A 91 -9.11 6.83 0.30
CA VAL A 91 -10.39 6.30 -0.17
C VAL A 91 -11.43 7.41 -0.21
N GLU A 92 -11.50 8.24 0.82
CA GLU A 92 -12.39 9.41 0.86
C GLU A 92 -12.13 10.37 -0.30
N ALA A 93 -10.86 10.67 -0.62
CA ALA A 93 -10.51 11.50 -1.77
C ALA A 93 -11.00 10.93 -3.10
N LEU A 94 -11.03 9.59 -3.25
CA LEU A 94 -11.63 8.94 -4.43
C LEU A 94 -13.15 9.12 -4.43
N HIS A 95 -13.82 9.00 -3.29
CA HIS A 95 -15.26 9.27 -3.21
C HIS A 95 -15.60 10.72 -3.53
N GLU A 96 -14.79 11.67 -3.05
CA GLU A 96 -14.96 13.09 -3.33
C GLU A 96 -14.77 13.41 -4.83
N GLU A 97 -13.76 12.82 -5.47
CA GLU A 97 -13.52 12.99 -6.92
C GLU A 97 -14.75 12.58 -7.75
N TYR A 98 -15.41 11.49 -7.33
CA TYR A 98 -16.59 10.94 -8.01
C TYR A 98 -17.92 11.46 -7.45
N LYS A 99 -17.88 12.33 -6.42
CA LYS A 99 -19.05 12.88 -5.72
C LYS A 99 -19.99 11.82 -5.15
N THR A 100 -19.42 10.74 -4.61
CA THR A 100 -20.17 9.58 -4.12
C THR A 100 -20.19 9.55 -2.59
N ARG A 101 -21.30 9.07 -2.02
CA ARG A 101 -21.49 9.03 -0.55
C ARG A 101 -21.29 7.63 0.03
N ASN A 102 -21.39 6.60 -0.80
CA ASN A 102 -21.25 5.21 -0.39
C ASN A 102 -20.52 4.38 -1.45
N HIS A 103 -20.10 3.19 -1.06
CA HIS A 103 -19.27 2.30 -1.89
C HIS A 103 -19.98 1.85 -3.17
N LYS A 104 -21.30 1.67 -3.12
CA LYS A 104 -22.12 1.28 -4.28
C LYS A 104 -22.19 2.40 -5.32
N GLU A 105 -22.51 3.61 -4.88
CA GLU A 105 -22.53 4.81 -5.73
C GLU A 105 -21.18 5.02 -6.41
N PHE A 106 -20.08 4.78 -5.70
CA PHE A 106 -18.74 4.87 -6.27
C PHE A 106 -18.53 3.88 -7.42
N LEU A 107 -18.88 2.61 -7.24
CA LEU A 107 -18.75 1.61 -8.31
C LEU A 107 -19.66 1.91 -9.50
N ASP A 108 -20.88 2.40 -9.26
CA ASP A 108 -21.80 2.83 -10.32
C ASP A 108 -21.25 4.05 -11.09
N ALA A 109 -20.70 5.04 -10.39
CA ALA A 109 -20.09 6.22 -11.00
C ALA A 109 -18.89 5.84 -11.88
N ILE A 110 -18.03 4.93 -11.40
CA ILE A 110 -16.88 4.40 -12.14
C ILE A 110 -17.35 3.64 -13.38
N TYR A 111 -18.35 2.75 -13.24
CA TYR A 111 -18.97 2.04 -14.37
C TYR A 111 -19.45 3.01 -15.45
N HIS A 112 -20.27 3.98 -15.09
CA HIS A 112 -20.87 4.91 -16.05
C HIS A 112 -19.81 5.76 -16.75
N LYS A 113 -18.80 6.24 -16.01
CA LYS A 113 -17.68 7.02 -16.58
C LYS A 113 -16.85 6.17 -17.55
N HIS A 114 -16.57 4.90 -17.21
CA HIS A 114 -15.84 3.97 -18.07
C HIS A 114 -16.60 3.68 -19.36
N VAL A 115 -17.89 3.31 -19.27
CA VAL A 115 -18.73 3.00 -20.44
C VAL A 115 -18.87 4.22 -21.36
N THR A 116 -19.08 5.40 -20.79
CA THR A 116 -19.19 6.65 -21.56
C THR A 116 -17.88 6.98 -22.28
N SER A 117 -16.74 6.83 -21.60
CA SER A 117 -15.41 7.02 -22.19
C SER A 117 -15.13 6.03 -23.32
N ARG A 118 -15.46 4.75 -23.14
CA ARG A 118 -15.26 3.70 -24.15
C ARG A 118 -16.16 3.88 -25.38
N LYS A 119 -17.41 4.32 -25.20
CA LYS A 119 -18.33 4.63 -26.31
C LYS A 119 -17.89 5.83 -27.14
N SER A 120 -17.29 6.85 -26.50
CA SER A 120 -16.85 8.09 -27.17
C SER A 120 -15.51 7.97 -27.88
N ARG A 121 -14.66 7.00 -27.50
CA ARG A 121 -13.38 6.70 -28.16
C ARG A 121 -13.26 5.20 -28.43
N PRO A 122 -13.91 4.69 -29.49
CA PRO A 122 -13.64 3.35 -30.00
C PRO A 122 -12.24 3.36 -30.63
N VAL A 123 -11.19 3.20 -29.84
CA VAL A 123 -9.83 3.07 -30.37
C VAL A 123 -9.68 1.64 -30.89
N GLU A 124 -9.50 1.50 -32.20
CA GLU A 124 -9.00 0.26 -32.81
C GLU A 124 -7.65 -0.08 -32.14
N GLY A 125 -7.64 -1.12 -31.31
CA GLY A 125 -6.46 -1.54 -30.55
C GLY A 125 -6.25 -0.89 -29.17
N ALA A 126 -7.27 -0.25 -28.58
CA ALA A 126 -7.16 0.26 -27.20
C ALA A 126 -6.79 -0.85 -26.20
N SER A 127 -5.81 -0.56 -25.34
CA SER A 127 -5.48 -1.35 -24.16
C SER A 127 -6.75 -1.70 -23.39
N TYR A 128 -7.05 -3.00 -23.30
CA TYR A 128 -8.06 -3.53 -22.40
C TYR A 128 -7.80 -3.00 -20.98
N GLY A 129 -8.86 -2.60 -20.28
CA GLY A 129 -8.76 -2.19 -18.87
C GLY A 129 -9.13 -0.74 -18.57
N GLY A 130 -8.80 0.23 -19.42
CA GLY A 130 -9.20 1.65 -19.27
C GLY A 130 -9.26 2.19 -17.83
N LEU A 131 -10.31 2.93 -17.51
CA LEU A 131 -10.55 3.52 -16.19
C LEU A 131 -10.76 2.46 -15.09
N LEU A 132 -11.38 1.33 -15.42
CA LEU A 132 -11.65 0.26 -14.46
C LEU A 132 -10.36 -0.35 -13.91
N LEU A 133 -9.40 -0.65 -14.79
CA LEU A 133 -8.11 -1.22 -14.41
C LEU A 133 -7.25 -0.21 -13.65
N GLU A 134 -7.25 1.06 -14.05
CA GLU A 134 -6.55 2.12 -13.30
C GLU A 134 -7.10 2.29 -11.87
N THR A 135 -8.43 2.24 -11.74
CA THR A 135 -9.10 2.30 -10.44
C THR A 135 -8.79 1.05 -9.62
N HIS A 136 -8.88 -0.13 -10.22
CA HIS A 136 -8.51 -1.40 -9.59
C HIS A 136 -7.09 -1.37 -9.05
N ASP A 137 -6.11 -0.97 -9.85
CA ASP A 137 -4.70 -0.88 -9.47
C ASP A 137 -4.46 0.15 -8.36
N THR A 138 -5.29 1.18 -8.29
CA THR A 138 -5.27 2.16 -7.20
C THR A 138 -5.73 1.52 -5.89
N PHE A 139 -6.85 0.79 -5.89
CA PHE A 139 -7.30 0.06 -4.70
C PHE A 139 -6.32 -1.04 -4.28
N GLU A 140 -5.71 -1.76 -5.22
CA GLU A 140 -4.64 -2.72 -4.97
C GLU A 140 -3.44 -2.09 -4.22
N ARG A 141 -3.00 -0.90 -4.64
CA ARG A 141 -1.92 -0.17 -3.97
C ARG A 141 -2.32 0.28 -2.55
N ILE A 142 -3.57 0.68 -2.36
CA ILE A 142 -4.14 1.04 -1.05
C ILE A 142 -4.20 -0.20 -0.15
N ALA A 143 -4.76 -1.31 -0.63
CA ALA A 143 -4.89 -2.57 0.09
C ALA A 143 -3.54 -3.16 0.52
N ARG A 144 -2.49 -3.08 -0.32
CA ARG A 144 -1.12 -3.46 0.08
C ARG A 144 -0.58 -2.60 1.21
N SER A 145 -0.95 -1.31 1.23
CA SER A 145 -0.56 -0.39 2.31
C SER A 145 -1.30 -0.70 3.60
N CYS A 146 -2.59 -1.07 3.50
CA CYS A 146 -3.39 -1.52 4.62
C CYS A 146 -2.91 -2.87 5.18
N GLY A 147 -2.50 -3.82 4.32
CA GLY A 147 -1.91 -5.09 4.77
C GLY A 147 -0.68 -4.92 5.64
N ARG A 148 0.23 -3.98 5.31
CA ARG A 148 1.37 -3.66 6.18
C ARG A 148 0.95 -3.06 7.53
N LEU A 149 -0.17 -2.34 7.56
CA LEU A 149 -0.73 -1.79 8.79
C LEU A 149 -1.38 -2.90 9.63
N HIS A 150 -2.13 -3.79 8.99
CA HIS A 150 -2.72 -4.99 9.59
C HIS A 150 -1.66 -5.83 10.30
N ASP A 151 -0.55 -6.15 9.63
CA ASP A 151 0.55 -6.91 10.23
C ASP A 151 1.18 -6.17 11.42
N MET A 152 1.31 -4.85 11.32
CA MET A 152 1.87 -4.03 12.40
C MET A 152 0.97 -4.03 13.64
N VAL A 153 -0.35 -3.96 13.46
CA VAL A 153 -1.32 -3.99 14.55
C VAL A 153 -1.45 -5.38 15.15
N TRP A 154 -1.49 -6.43 14.32
CA TRP A 154 -1.46 -7.81 14.78
C TRP A 154 -0.26 -8.08 15.69
N ASN A 155 0.94 -7.69 15.27
CA ASN A 155 2.17 -7.93 16.03
C ASN A 155 2.24 -7.12 17.34
N ALA A 156 1.54 -5.99 17.43
CA ALA A 156 1.57 -5.12 18.61
C ALA A 156 0.46 -5.42 19.63
N TYR A 157 -0.74 -5.81 19.15
CA TYR A 157 -1.94 -5.91 19.98
C TYR A 157 -2.62 -7.29 19.94
N GLY A 158 -2.28 -8.14 18.96
CA GLY A 158 -2.85 -9.47 18.79
C GLY A 158 -4.23 -9.51 18.11
N ALA A 159 -4.67 -10.73 17.79
CA ALA A 159 -5.86 -11.05 17.01
C ALA A 159 -7.18 -10.54 17.56
N HIS A 160 -7.30 -10.50 18.89
CA HIS A 160 -8.55 -10.21 19.59
C HIS A 160 -8.65 -8.75 20.03
N SER A 161 -7.70 -7.91 19.59
CA SER A 161 -7.73 -6.47 19.91
C SER A 161 -8.71 -5.72 19.03
N GLU A 162 -9.40 -4.74 19.61
CA GLU A 162 -10.28 -3.81 18.87
C GLU A 162 -9.52 -3.10 17.74
N ALA A 163 -8.27 -2.73 18.00
CA ALA A 163 -7.38 -2.12 16.99
C ALA A 163 -7.20 -3.04 15.77
N PHE A 164 -7.02 -4.35 16.00
CA PHE A 164 -6.89 -5.32 14.93
C PHE A 164 -8.19 -5.49 14.16
N SER A 165 -9.32 -5.67 14.87
CA SER A 165 -10.65 -5.80 14.25
C SER A 165 -10.95 -4.62 13.33
N ARG A 166 -10.71 -3.39 13.80
CA ARG A 166 -10.93 -2.17 13.00
C ARG A 166 -10.09 -2.14 11.73
N VAL A 167 -8.80 -2.47 11.80
CA VAL A 167 -7.92 -2.48 10.62
C VAL A 167 -8.30 -3.62 9.68
N LYS A 168 -8.73 -4.76 10.22
CA LYS A 168 -9.21 -5.90 9.46
C LYS A 168 -10.48 -5.57 8.69
N GLU A 169 -11.50 -5.02 9.35
CA GLU A 169 -12.75 -4.58 8.71
C GLU A 169 -12.47 -3.67 7.51
N PHE A 170 -11.66 -2.62 7.72
CA PHE A 170 -11.30 -1.72 6.63
C PHE A 170 -10.47 -2.38 5.52
N THR A 171 -9.63 -3.37 5.86
CA THR A 171 -8.88 -4.16 4.86
C THR A 171 -9.82 -5.05 4.04
N ASP A 172 -10.82 -5.63 4.70
CA ASP A 172 -11.84 -6.47 4.07
C ASP A 172 -12.72 -5.63 3.14
N ASP A 173 -13.10 -4.40 3.52
CA ASP A 173 -13.80 -3.47 2.62
C ASP A 173 -12.99 -3.20 1.35
N LEU A 174 -11.69 -2.92 1.47
CA LEU A 174 -10.83 -2.69 0.31
C LEU A 174 -10.76 -3.90 -0.63
N ARG A 175 -10.60 -5.10 -0.08
CA ARG A 175 -10.37 -6.33 -0.87
C ARG A 175 -11.66 -6.95 -1.37
N VAL A 176 -12.61 -7.17 -0.47
CA VAL A 176 -13.86 -7.85 -0.75
C VAL A 176 -14.80 -6.93 -1.49
N TYR A 177 -14.92 -5.66 -1.06
CA TYR A 177 -15.84 -4.75 -1.71
C TYR A 177 -15.25 -4.14 -2.98
N TYR A 178 -14.14 -3.42 -2.91
CA TYR A 178 -13.66 -2.69 -4.10
C TYR A 178 -12.92 -3.57 -5.10
N ILE A 179 -11.84 -4.24 -4.67
CA ILE A 179 -10.97 -4.99 -5.58
C ILE A 179 -11.73 -6.10 -6.28
N SER A 180 -12.53 -6.89 -5.54
CA SER A 180 -13.25 -8.02 -6.13
C SER A 180 -14.32 -7.57 -7.14
N ASN A 181 -15.07 -6.50 -6.84
CA ASN A 181 -16.08 -5.99 -7.78
C ASN A 181 -15.45 -5.33 -9.00
N LEU A 182 -14.38 -4.55 -8.82
CA LEU A 182 -13.64 -3.97 -9.95
C LEU A 182 -13.01 -5.06 -10.82
N SER A 183 -12.49 -6.14 -10.21
CA SER A 183 -11.97 -7.29 -10.95
C SER A 183 -13.04 -7.91 -11.84
N GLU A 184 -14.25 -8.13 -11.31
CA GLU A 184 -15.36 -8.69 -12.08
C GLU A 184 -15.74 -7.79 -13.26
N MET A 185 -15.80 -6.47 -13.04
CA MET A 185 -16.08 -5.50 -14.09
C MET A 185 -14.97 -5.47 -15.17
N VAL A 186 -13.70 -5.56 -14.76
CA VAL A 186 -12.56 -5.66 -15.68
C VAL A 186 -12.65 -6.95 -16.49
N CYS A 187 -12.97 -8.08 -15.87
CA CYS A 187 -13.15 -9.35 -16.56
C CYS A 187 -14.24 -9.26 -17.64
N HIS A 188 -15.39 -8.66 -17.33
CA HIS A 188 -16.42 -8.43 -18.34
C HIS A 188 -15.97 -7.46 -19.45
N ASP A 189 -15.27 -6.37 -19.14
CA ASP A 189 -14.75 -5.43 -20.17
C ASP A 189 -13.70 -6.10 -21.09
N MET A 190 -12.94 -7.06 -20.56
CA MET A 190 -11.98 -7.85 -21.35
C MET A 190 -12.66 -8.78 -22.35
N LEU A 191 -13.84 -9.32 -22.03
CA LEU A 191 -14.66 -10.08 -22.98
C LEU A 191 -15.32 -9.15 -24.02
N GLY A 192 -15.63 -7.92 -23.60
CA GLY A 192 -16.04 -6.84 -24.48
C GLY A 192 -16.92 -5.83 -23.76
N LEU A 193 -16.97 -4.60 -24.27
CA LEU A 193 -17.80 -3.55 -23.68
C LEU A 193 -19.30 -3.94 -23.62
N ASN A 194 -19.78 -4.69 -24.61
CA ASN A 194 -21.16 -5.17 -24.64
C ASN A 194 -21.45 -6.18 -23.52
N ASP A 195 -20.50 -7.08 -23.22
CA ASP A 195 -20.62 -8.05 -22.12
C ASP A 195 -20.71 -7.34 -20.77
N LEU A 196 -19.88 -6.31 -20.57
CA LEU A 196 -19.95 -5.46 -19.36
C LEU A 196 -21.31 -4.75 -19.24
N ILE A 197 -21.81 -4.17 -20.33
CA ILE A 197 -23.11 -3.48 -20.34
C ILE A 197 -24.25 -4.47 -20.05
N GLU A 198 -24.20 -5.66 -20.65
CA GLU A 198 -25.19 -6.71 -20.41
C GLU A 198 -25.16 -7.19 -18.95
N ALA A 199 -23.96 -7.46 -18.41
CA ALA A 199 -23.78 -7.89 -17.03
C ALA A 199 -24.37 -6.88 -16.04
N TRP A 200 -24.10 -5.59 -16.26
CA TRP A 200 -24.66 -4.51 -15.44
C TRP A 200 -26.18 -4.39 -15.61
N GLY A 201 -26.69 -4.45 -16.85
CA GLY A 201 -28.13 -4.36 -17.13
C GLY A 201 -28.95 -5.52 -16.54
N ARG A 202 -28.34 -6.71 -16.45
CA ARG A 202 -28.94 -7.91 -15.84
C ARG A 202 -28.67 -8.04 -14.34
N ARG A 203 -28.07 -7.03 -13.69
CA ARG A 203 -27.68 -7.05 -12.27
C ARG A 203 -26.82 -8.26 -11.89
N ARG A 204 -25.90 -8.66 -12.78
CA ARG A 204 -25.00 -9.80 -12.55
C ARG A 204 -23.77 -9.43 -11.74
N LEU A 205 -23.43 -8.14 -11.64
CA LEU A 205 -22.28 -7.68 -10.86
C LEU A 205 -22.55 -7.86 -9.35
N PRO A 206 -21.61 -8.41 -8.55
CA PRO A 206 -21.87 -8.79 -7.16
C PRO A 206 -22.37 -7.63 -6.28
N TYR A 207 -21.83 -6.42 -6.45
CA TYR A 207 -22.21 -5.24 -5.66
C TYR A 207 -23.65 -4.72 -5.93
N GLN A 208 -24.33 -5.20 -6.96
CA GLN A 208 -25.68 -4.76 -7.32
C GLN A 208 -26.80 -5.56 -6.64
N LYS A 209 -26.45 -6.71 -6.03
CA LYS A 209 -27.37 -7.57 -5.28
C LYS A 209 -27.59 -7.01 -3.88
#